data_AF-A0A3D3DQR9-F1
#
_entry.id   AF-A0A3D3DQR9-F1
#
_cell.length_a   1.000
_cell.length_b   1.000
_cell.length_c   1.000
_cell.angle_alpha   90.00
_cell.angle_beta   90.00
_cell.angle_gamma   90.00
#
_symmetry.space_group_name_H-M   'P 1'
#
loop_
_entity.id
_entity.type
_entity.pdbx_description
1 polymer ?
#
loop_
_entity_poly.entity_id
_entity_poly.type
_entity_poly.pdbx_seq_one_letter_code
_entity_poly.pdbx_strand_id
1 'polypeptide(L)' 'MGAEDFSYLLERFPGAFVFLGAALIDGEPQPCHSSRMRLNEAAFPAGVAMYAALALQELADKPH' A
#
# COMPACT_ATOMS: atom_id res chain seq x y z
N MET A 1 -11.10 9.87 -7.82
CA MET A 1 -9.76 10.42 -7.48
C MET A 1 -9.81 10.90 -6.05
N GLY A 2 -8.82 10.53 -5.24
CA GLY A 2 -8.64 11.02 -3.87
C GLY A 2 -7.40 11.91 -3.76
N ALA A 3 -7.26 12.58 -2.63
CA ALA A 3 -6.04 13.28 -2.25
C ALA A 3 -5.44 12.57 -1.03
N GLU A 4 -4.11 12.53 -0.94
CA GLU A 4 -3.37 11.92 0.17
C GLU A 4 -2.17 12.81 0.50
N ASP A 5 -1.94 13.10 1.78
CA ASP A 5 -0.89 14.03 2.21
C ASP A 5 0.53 13.45 2.11
N PHE A 6 0.66 12.16 1.77
CA PHE A 6 1.94 11.51 1.47
C PHE A 6 2.72 12.21 0.34
N SER A 7 2.04 13.02 -0.50
CA SER A 7 2.72 13.87 -1.49
C SER A 7 3.75 14.81 -0.85
N TYR A 8 3.52 15.32 0.36
CA TYR A 8 4.49 16.18 1.05
C TYR A 8 5.80 15.47 1.41
N LEU A 9 5.77 14.14 1.58
CA LEU A 9 6.98 13.34 1.78
C LEU A 9 7.71 13.15 0.46
N LEU A 10 6.99 12.84 -0.62
CA LEU A 10 7.56 12.63 -1.95
C LEU A 10 8.13 13.91 -2.58
N GLU A 11 7.69 15.09 -2.13
CA GLU A 11 8.32 16.37 -2.46
C GLU A 11 9.73 16.51 -1.86
N ARG A 12 10.02 15.85 -0.73
CA ARG A 12 11.26 16.03 0.04
C ARG A 12 12.24 14.87 -0.07
N PHE A 13 11.72 13.66 -0.24
CA PHE A 13 12.51 12.43 -0.23
C PHE A 13 12.22 11.60 -1.47
N PRO A 14 13.24 10.95 -2.07
CA PRO A 14 13.00 9.90 -3.06
C PRO A 14 12.14 8.81 -2.43
N GLY A 15 10.99 8.52 -3.04
CA GLY A 15 10.06 7.54 -2.53
C GLY A 15 9.01 7.14 -3.56
N ALA A 16 8.14 6.22 -3.17
CA ALA A 16 7.03 5.76 -4.00
C ALA A 16 5.76 5.61 -3.16
N PHE A 17 4.61 5.87 -3.78
CA PHE A 17 3.30 5.52 -3.26
C PHE A 17 2.69 4.46 -4.19
N VAL A 18 2.11 3.41 -3.61
CA VAL A 18 1.60 2.25 -4.35
C VAL A 18 0.20 1.88 -3.89
N PHE A 19 -0.59 1.33 -4.80
CA PHE A 19 -1.90 0.75 -4.48
C PHE A 19 -1.78 -0.77 -4.36
N LEU A 20 -2.27 -1.33 -3.25
CA LEU A 20 -2.42 -2.76 -3.08
C LEU A 20 -3.86 -3.18 -3.40
N GLY A 21 -4.02 -4.10 -4.35
CA GLY A 21 -5.32 -4.64 -4.69
C GLY A 21 -5.92 -5.43 -3.54
N ALA A 22 -7.07 -4.99 -3.03
CA ALA A 22 -7.82 -5.65 -1.96
C ALA A 22 -9.33 -5.74 -2.27
N ALA A 23 -9.68 -5.73 -3.55
CA ALA A 23 -11.06 -5.90 -3.99
C ALA A 23 -11.62 -7.25 -3.52
N LEU A 24 -12.91 -7.29 -3.20
CA LEU A 24 -13.61 -8.52 -2.85
C LEU A 24 -13.57 -9.51 -4.02
N ILE A 25 -13.44 -10.79 -3.70
CA ILE A 25 -13.57 -11.89 -4.67
C ILE A 25 -15.05 -12.05 -5.05
N ASP A 26 -15.94 -11.88 -4.08
CA ASP A 26 -17.38 -12.00 -4.24
C ASP A 26 -18.09 -10.66 -3.93
N GLY A 27 -18.95 -10.25 -4.87
CA GLY A 27 -19.77 -9.04 -4.75
C GLY A 27 -19.09 -7.76 -5.26
N GLU A 28 -19.91 -6.70 -5.38
CA GLU A 28 -19.48 -5.43 -5.97
C GLU A 28 -18.52 -4.64 -5.06
N PRO A 29 -17.30 -4.32 -5.52
CA PRO A 29 -16.38 -3.47 -4.78
C PRO A 29 -17.00 -2.10 -4.48
N GLN A 30 -16.87 -1.65 -3.24
CA GLN A 30 -17.34 -0.34 -2.81
C GLN A 30 -16.14 0.61 -2.68
N PRO A 31 -16.26 1.89 -3.06
CA PRO A 31 -15.15 2.83 -3.07
C PRO A 31 -14.71 3.22 -1.64
N CYS A 32 -13.50 3.79 -1.54
CA CYS A 32 -13.05 4.48 -0.34
C CYS A 32 -14.09 5.51 0.12
N HIS A 33 -14.26 5.63 1.44
CA HIS A 33 -15.27 6.47 2.12
C HIS A 33 -16.72 5.99 2.02
N SER A 34 -17.02 4.86 1.37
CA SER A 34 -18.34 4.22 1.48
C SER A 34 -18.52 3.57 2.86
N SER A 35 -19.70 3.73 3.47
CA SER A 35 -20.08 2.98 4.69
C SER A 35 -20.22 1.47 4.47
N ARG A 36 -20.21 1.04 3.20
CA ARG A 36 -20.30 -0.36 2.78
C ARG A 36 -18.94 -0.93 2.36
N MET A 37 -17.86 -0.16 2.49
CA MET A 37 -16.53 -0.61 2.11
C MET A 37 -16.12 -1.85 2.90
N ARG A 38 -15.69 -2.89 2.17
CA ARG A 38 -15.07 -4.08 2.71
C ARG A 38 -13.85 -4.42 1.86
N LEU A 39 -12.86 -5.03 2.49
CA LEU A 39 -11.60 -5.39 1.87
C LEU A 39 -11.43 -6.91 1.93
N ASN A 40 -10.78 -7.48 0.92
CA ASN A 40 -10.33 -8.85 0.95
C ASN A 40 -9.05 -8.96 1.81
N GLU A 41 -9.18 -9.50 3.02
CA GLU A 41 -8.05 -9.65 3.96
C GLU A 41 -6.97 -10.62 3.46
N ALA A 42 -7.25 -11.44 2.44
CA ALA A 42 -6.22 -12.24 1.77
C ALA A 42 -5.14 -11.38 1.09
N ALA A 43 -5.36 -10.07 0.93
CA ALA A 43 -4.35 -9.12 0.45
C ALA A 43 -3.29 -8.76 1.52
N PHE A 44 -3.58 -8.95 2.81
CA PHE A 44 -2.66 -8.52 3.89
C PHE A 44 -1.28 -9.17 3.81
N PRO A 45 -1.14 -10.49 3.58
CA PRO A 45 0.18 -11.11 3.44
C PRO A 45 1.01 -10.50 2.31
N ALA A 46 0.38 -10.11 1.19
CA ALA A 46 1.08 -9.48 0.08
C ALA A 46 1.62 -8.08 0.45
N GLY A 47 0.82 -7.28 1.18
CA GLY A 47 1.27 -5.97 1.68
C GLY A 47 2.42 -6.08 2.66
N VAL A 48 2.35 -7.04 3.61
CA VAL A 48 3.43 -7.31 4.56
C VAL A 48 4.70 -7.76 3.83
N ALA A 49 4.58 -8.71 2.90
CA ALA A 49 5.71 -9.20 2.13
C ALA A 49 6.37 -8.09 1.31
N MET A 50 5.59 -7.20 0.69
CA MET A 50 6.11 -6.06 -0.07
C MET A 50 6.97 -5.13 0.81
N TYR A 51 6.44 -4.70 1.96
CA TYR A 51 7.20 -3.80 2.85
C TYR A 51 8.39 -4.49 3.51
N ALA A 52 8.26 -5.75 3.90
CA ALA A 52 9.37 -6.52 4.47
C ALA A 52 10.49 -6.72 3.45
N ALA A 53 10.16 -7.09 2.21
CA ALA A 53 11.13 -7.25 1.14
C ALA A 53 11.84 -5.92 0.83
N LEU A 54 11.09 -4.81 0.73
CA LEU A 54 11.66 -3.48 0.53
C LEU A 54 12.66 -3.13 1.64
N ALA A 55 12.27 -3.30 2.90
CA ALA A 55 13.14 -2.99 4.04
C ALA A 55 14.41 -3.87 4.03
N LEU A 56 14.28 -5.17 3.76
CA LEU A 56 15.41 -6.09 3.68
C LEU A 56 16.36 -5.73 2.54
N GLN A 57 15.84 -5.42 1.35
CA GLN A 57 16.65 -5.00 0.20
C GLN A 57 17.40 -3.70 0.49
N GLU A 58 16.69 -2.69 0.99
CA GLU A 58 17.28 -1.36 1.29
C GLU A 58 18.34 -1.38 2.39
N LEU A 59 18.28 -2.35 3.31
CA LEU A 59 19.24 -2.51 4.39
C LEU A 59 20.38 -3.47 4.04
N ALA A 60 20.15 -4.46 3.16
CA ALA A 60 21.19 -5.39 2.74
C ALA A 60 22.31 -4.72 1.94
N ASP A 61 21.98 -3.69 1.15
CA ASP A 61 22.90 -3.04 0.22
C ASP A 61 23.63 -1.82 0.81
N LYS A 62 23.36 -1.45 2.08
CA LYS A 62 24.02 -0.31 2.74
C LYS A 62 25.06 -0.79 3.77
N PRO A 63 26.36 -0.50 3.60
CA PRO A 63 27.32 -0.72 4.69
C PRO A 63 26.96 0.19 5.86
N HIS A 64 26.85 -0.41 7.06
CA HIS A 64 26.70 0.33 8.32
C HIS A 64 27.96 1.13 8.66
#